data_AF-A0A4S3KMP3-F1
#
_entry.id   AF-A0A4S3KMP3-F1
#
_cell.length_a   1.000
_cell.length_b   1.000
_cell.length_c   1.000
_cell.angle_alpha   90.00
_cell.angle_beta   90.00
_cell.angle_gamma   90.00
#
_symmetry.space_group_name_H-M   'P 1'
#
loop_
_entity.id
_entity.type
_entity.pdbx_description
1 polymer ?
#
loop_
_entity_poly.entity_id
_entity_poly.type
_entity_poly.pdbx_seq_one_letter_code
_entity_poly.pdbx_strand_id
1 'polypeptide(L)'
;MAHSILRQNDQRKRLLAVRVIAGLVMATGFMGFITLLTLGAPGAHFIPAVILMLVAGAALTVLRHTDRAAAGARGEAIALRTALQLPSDFTVFNNVLVPGRAGGRPRELDLVAVGPHCVFVLEVKHYKGEIMGSRDAPQWKLRKVGRGGTVYYSTVSNPLRQVASASAALASYLKSHGVRSWVQGAVCFTRSYPPPPIAPGADSILVTAPETLRGLLENWKPARAGHDANAAADALRPLMAPAWVNQALRSRPELR
;
A
#
# COMPACT_ATOMS: atom_id res chain seq x y z
N MET A 1 -9.99 -13.54 14.55
CA MET A 1 -11.29 -12.90 14.24
C MET A 1 -11.22 -11.77 13.20
N ALA A 2 -10.36 -10.75 13.32
CA ALA A 2 -10.34 -9.63 12.36
C ALA A 2 -10.05 -10.04 10.89
N HIS A 3 -9.21 -11.06 10.68
CA HIS A 3 -8.86 -11.54 9.32
C HIS A 3 -10.02 -12.26 8.62
N SER A 4 -10.89 -12.96 9.35
CA SER A 4 -12.08 -13.61 8.77
C SER A 4 -13.17 -12.60 8.43
N ILE A 5 -13.29 -11.53 9.22
CA ILE A 5 -14.25 -10.43 9.00
C ILE A 5 -13.89 -9.62 7.74
N LEU A 6 -12.61 -9.27 7.55
CA LEU A 6 -12.16 -8.57 6.34
C LEU A 6 -12.34 -9.41 5.07
N ARG A 7 -12.02 -10.71 5.16
CA ARG A 7 -12.20 -11.67 4.06
C ARG A 7 -13.68 -11.85 3.70
N GLN A 8 -14.57 -11.92 4.69
CA GLN A 8 -16.02 -11.97 4.45
C GLN A 8 -16.55 -10.71 3.78
N ASN A 9 -16.09 -9.53 4.20
CA ASN A 9 -16.58 -8.26 3.66
C ASN A 9 -16.17 -8.08 2.18
N ASP A 10 -14.94 -8.44 1.83
CA ASP A 10 -14.46 -8.41 0.45
C ASP A 10 -15.19 -9.43 -0.44
N GLN A 11 -15.47 -10.62 0.08
CA GLN A 11 -16.25 -11.64 -0.65
C GLN A 11 -17.70 -11.19 -0.85
N ARG A 12 -18.33 -10.56 0.15
CA ARG A 12 -19.69 -10.00 0.03
C ARG A 12 -19.77 -8.89 -1.02
N LYS A 13 -18.80 -7.97 -1.05
CA LYS A 13 -18.73 -6.90 -2.06
C LYS A 13 -18.52 -7.45 -3.46
N ARG A 14 -17.65 -8.45 -3.63
CA ARG A 14 -17.46 -9.16 -4.91
C ARG A 14 -18.75 -9.86 -5.35
N LEU A 15 -19.42 -10.56 -4.44
CA LEU A 15 -20.67 -11.25 -4.72
C LEU A 15 -21.80 -10.28 -5.09
N LEU A 16 -21.91 -9.14 -4.40
CA LEU A 16 -22.84 -8.06 -4.75
C LEU A 16 -22.54 -7.47 -6.12
N ALA A 17 -21.28 -7.14 -6.41
CA ALA A 17 -20.87 -6.64 -7.72
C ALA A 17 -21.21 -7.65 -8.84
N VAL A 18 -20.88 -8.93 -8.65
CA VAL A 18 -21.21 -10.00 -9.60
C VAL A 18 -22.71 -10.13 -9.82
N ARG A 19 -23.52 -10.06 -8.75
CA ARG A 19 -24.99 -10.11 -8.85
C ARG A 19 -25.57 -8.91 -9.59
N VAL A 20 -25.07 -7.71 -9.34
CA VAL A 20 -25.50 -6.49 -10.05
C VAL A 20 -25.15 -6.57 -11.53
N ILE A 21 -23.93 -7.02 -11.87
CA ILE A 21 -23.49 -7.21 -13.26
C ILE A 21 -24.35 -8.25 -13.96
N ALA A 22 -24.58 -9.41 -13.32
CA ALA A 22 -25.44 -10.46 -13.88
C ALA A 22 -26.87 -9.96 -14.12
N GLY A 23 -27.43 -9.18 -13.19
CA GLY A 23 -28.74 -8.55 -13.35
C GLY A 23 -28.79 -7.57 -14.52
N LEU A 24 -27.78 -6.73 -14.68
CA LEU A 24 -27.67 -5.79 -15.81
C LEU A 24 -27.53 -6.55 -17.14
N VAL A 25 -26.66 -7.56 -17.23
CA VAL A 25 -26.50 -8.41 -18.42
C VAL A 25 -27.83 -9.04 -18.83
N MET A 26 -28.55 -9.62 -17.86
CA MET A 26 -29.85 -10.24 -18.10
C MET A 26 -30.91 -9.22 -18.56
N ALA A 27 -30.95 -8.03 -17.95
CA ALA A 27 -31.87 -6.97 -18.34
C ALA A 27 -31.60 -6.45 -19.76
N THR A 28 -30.33 -6.23 -20.12
CA THR A 28 -29.96 -5.79 -21.48
C THR A 28 -30.25 -6.87 -22.53
N GLY A 29 -29.99 -8.14 -22.21
CA GLY A 29 -30.35 -9.28 -23.05
C GLY A 29 -31.85 -9.40 -23.27
N PHE A 30 -32.64 -9.25 -22.19
CA PHE A 30 -34.11 -9.28 -22.26
C PHE A 30 -34.67 -8.10 -23.07
N MET A 31 -34.14 -6.89 -22.87
CA MET A 31 -34.55 -5.71 -23.63
C MET A 31 -34.21 -5.83 -25.12
N GLY A 32 -33.06 -6.43 -25.45
CA GLY A 32 -32.65 -6.80 -26.82
C GLY A 32 -33.57 -7.84 -27.46
N PHE A 33 -34.02 -8.84 -26.69
CA PHE A 33 -34.97 -9.86 -27.15
C PHE A 33 -36.35 -9.27 -27.46
N ILE A 34 -36.86 -8.36 -26.61
CA ILE A 34 -38.15 -7.66 -26.85
C ILE A 34 -38.07 -6.77 -28.10
N THR A 35 -36.96 -6.05 -28.30
CA THR A 35 -36.78 -5.22 -29.50
C THR A 35 -36.68 -6.07 -30.77
N LEU A 36 -36.06 -7.24 -30.70
CA LEU A 36 -36.00 -8.19 -31.83
C LEU A 36 -37.40 -8.71 -32.20
N LEU A 37 -38.20 -9.08 -31.19
CA LEU A 37 -39.57 -9.58 -31.38
C LEU A 37 -40.54 -8.54 -31.95
N THR A 38 -40.32 -7.25 -31.67
CA THR A 38 -41.29 -6.19 -31.99
C THR A 38 -40.99 -5.43 -33.28
N LEU A 39 -39.71 -5.25 -33.64
CA LEU A 39 -39.32 -4.29 -34.70
C LEU A 39 -38.62 -4.93 -35.90
N GLY A 40 -38.13 -6.17 -35.80
CA GLY A 40 -37.48 -6.88 -36.92
C GLY A 40 -36.27 -6.17 -37.55
N ALA A 41 -35.78 -5.08 -36.94
CA ALA A 41 -34.78 -4.19 -37.50
C ALA A 41 -33.41 -4.44 -36.83
N PRO A 42 -32.44 -5.07 -37.52
CA PRO A 42 -31.17 -5.52 -36.92
C PRO A 42 -30.29 -4.38 -36.36
N GLY A 43 -30.57 -3.12 -36.70
CA GLY A 43 -29.84 -1.94 -36.20
C GLY A 43 -30.14 -1.53 -34.76
N ALA A 44 -31.29 -1.95 -34.18
CA ALA A 44 -31.72 -1.51 -32.85
C ALA A 44 -30.91 -2.12 -31.69
N HIS A 45 -30.10 -3.15 -31.97
CA HIS A 45 -29.32 -3.89 -30.96
C HIS A 45 -27.94 -3.28 -30.65
N PHE A 46 -27.48 -2.31 -31.46
CA PHE A 46 -26.18 -1.68 -31.25
C PHE A 46 -26.13 -0.87 -29.94
N ILE A 47 -27.19 -0.12 -29.64
CA ILE A 47 -27.21 0.75 -28.46
C ILE A 47 -27.19 -0.07 -27.15
N PRO A 48 -28.03 -1.11 -26.96
CA PRO A 48 -27.95 -1.97 -25.78
C PRO A 48 -26.61 -2.71 -25.66
N ALA A 49 -26.03 -3.19 -26.76
CA ALA A 49 -24.74 -3.86 -26.76
C ALA A 49 -23.59 -2.93 -26.35
N VAL A 50 -23.59 -1.69 -26.82
CA VAL A 50 -22.61 -0.66 -26.41
C VAL A 50 -22.78 -0.30 -24.94
N ILE A 51 -24.01 -0.14 -24.45
CA ILE A 51 -24.29 0.11 -23.02
C ILE A 51 -23.76 -1.06 -22.17
N LEU A 52 -24.03 -2.31 -22.57
CA LEU A 52 -23.54 -3.49 -21.87
C LEU A 52 -22.00 -3.54 -21.84
N MET A 53 -21.35 -3.22 -22.95
CA MET A 53 -19.89 -3.16 -23.05
C MET A 53 -19.29 -2.10 -22.11
N LEU A 54 -19.90 -0.91 -22.01
CA LEU A 54 -19.47 0.16 -21.12
C LEU A 54 -19.65 -0.23 -19.64
N VAL A 55 -20.79 -0.83 -19.29
CA VAL A 55 -21.07 -1.33 -17.93
C VAL A 55 -20.10 -2.44 -17.54
N ALA A 56 -19.85 -3.39 -18.45
CA ALA A 56 -18.88 -4.47 -18.22
C ALA A 56 -17.44 -3.94 -18.07
N GLY A 57 -17.06 -2.95 -18.88
CA GLY A 57 -15.77 -2.26 -18.77
C GLY A 57 -15.59 -1.55 -17.42
N ALA A 58 -16.59 -0.76 -17.01
CA ALA A 58 -16.61 -0.08 -15.71
C ALA A 58 -16.62 -1.08 -14.53
N ALA A 59 -17.33 -2.19 -14.66
CA ALA A 59 -17.30 -3.25 -13.67
C ALA A 59 -15.92 -3.89 -13.56
N LEU A 60 -15.26 -4.18 -14.69
CA LEU A 60 -13.93 -4.79 -14.71
C LEU A 60 -12.87 -3.87 -14.08
N THR A 61 -12.96 -2.55 -14.32
CA THR A 61 -12.06 -1.57 -13.69
C THR A 61 -12.27 -1.53 -12.18
N VAL A 62 -13.53 -1.46 -11.70
CA VAL A 62 -13.85 -1.50 -10.26
C VAL A 62 -13.34 -2.79 -9.61
N LEU A 63 -13.54 -3.95 -10.24
CA LEU A 63 -13.06 -5.23 -9.71
C LEU A 63 -11.53 -5.27 -9.61
N ARG A 64 -10.82 -4.85 -10.66
CA ARG A 64 -9.34 -4.80 -10.68
C ARG A 64 -8.76 -3.86 -9.63
N HIS A 65 -9.44 -2.76 -9.40
CA HIS A 65 -9.14 -1.80 -8.35
C HIS A 65 -9.26 -2.50 -6.99
N THR A 66 -10.43 -3.03 -6.63
CA THR A 66 -10.60 -3.74 -5.34
C THR A 66 -9.58 -4.87 -5.08
N ASP A 67 -9.09 -5.57 -6.11
CA ASP A 67 -8.01 -6.56 -5.98
C ASP A 67 -6.66 -5.95 -5.58
N ARG A 68 -6.31 -4.76 -6.10
CA ARG A 68 -5.08 -4.02 -5.75
C ARG A 68 -5.17 -3.47 -4.34
N ALA A 69 -6.27 -2.81 -3.98
CA ALA A 69 -6.55 -2.37 -2.62
C ALA A 69 -6.37 -3.50 -1.60
N ALA A 70 -6.98 -4.67 -1.89
CA ALA A 70 -6.92 -5.82 -1.00
C ALA A 70 -5.50 -6.41 -0.91
N ALA A 71 -4.70 -6.35 -1.96
CA ALA A 71 -3.30 -6.77 -1.92
C ALA A 71 -2.44 -5.82 -1.08
N GLY A 72 -2.65 -4.51 -1.19
CA GLY A 72 -2.00 -3.50 -0.35
C GLY A 72 -2.32 -3.71 1.13
N ALA A 73 -3.61 -3.80 1.47
CA ALA A 73 -4.07 -4.02 2.84
C ALA A 73 -3.57 -5.34 3.46
N ARG A 74 -3.37 -6.39 2.66
CA ARG A 74 -2.74 -7.64 3.14
C ARG A 74 -1.26 -7.45 3.45
N GLY A 75 -0.54 -6.73 2.60
CA GLY A 75 0.87 -6.38 2.83
C GLY A 75 1.05 -5.62 4.14
N GLU A 76 0.25 -4.56 4.32
CA GLU A 76 0.20 -3.77 5.56
C GLU A 76 -0.16 -4.64 6.77
N ALA A 77 -1.16 -5.51 6.67
CA ALA A 77 -1.55 -6.37 7.78
C ALA A 77 -0.46 -7.37 8.18
N ILE A 78 0.32 -7.89 7.22
CA ILE A 78 1.45 -8.78 7.49
C ILE A 78 2.55 -8.01 8.21
N ALA A 79 2.97 -6.86 7.66
CA ALA A 79 4.02 -6.06 8.28
C ALA A 79 3.62 -5.50 9.65
N LEU A 80 2.36 -5.06 9.81
CA LEU A 80 1.83 -4.64 11.09
C LEU A 80 1.82 -5.79 12.10
N ARG A 81 1.45 -7.02 11.69
CA ARG A 81 1.52 -8.18 12.59
C ARG A 81 2.95 -8.46 13.04
N THR A 82 3.92 -8.39 12.13
CA THR A 82 5.34 -8.55 12.48
C THR A 82 5.81 -7.43 13.41
N ALA A 83 5.44 -6.19 13.12
CA ALA A 83 5.80 -5.02 13.92
C ALA A 83 5.14 -5.03 15.32
N LEU A 84 3.90 -5.52 15.43
CA LEU A 84 3.20 -5.72 16.71
C LEU A 84 3.83 -6.82 17.58
N GLN A 85 4.67 -7.67 17.00
CA GLN A 85 5.42 -8.65 17.77
C GLN A 85 6.76 -8.08 18.25
N LEU A 86 7.18 -6.86 17.86
CA LEU A 86 8.40 -6.25 18.37
C LEU A 86 8.40 -6.20 19.91
N PRO A 87 9.57 -6.22 20.56
CA PRO A 87 9.64 -6.23 22.02
C PRO A 87 9.01 -4.96 22.63
N SER A 88 8.72 -5.02 23.92
CA SER A 88 7.97 -3.98 24.65
C SER A 88 8.64 -2.61 24.71
N ASP A 89 9.95 -2.54 24.43
CA ASP A 89 10.72 -1.30 24.32
C ASP A 89 10.53 -0.59 22.97
N PHE A 90 9.75 -1.18 22.05
CA PHE A 90 9.29 -0.52 20.84
C PHE A 90 7.87 0.05 21.00
N THR A 91 7.70 1.30 20.61
CA THR A 91 6.37 1.90 20.38
C THR A 91 6.10 2.01 18.89
N VAL A 92 5.03 1.36 18.41
CA VAL A 92 4.69 1.31 16.99
C VAL A 92 3.49 2.20 16.68
N PHE A 93 3.65 3.05 15.68
CA PHE A 93 2.63 3.95 15.14
C PHE A 93 2.34 3.57 13.69
N ASN A 94 1.07 3.52 13.32
CA ASN A 94 0.63 3.33 11.93
C ASN A 94 -0.02 4.60 11.40
N ASN A 95 0.06 4.81 10.08
CA ASN A 95 -0.58 5.92 9.38
C ASN A 95 -0.26 7.30 10.01
N VAL A 96 1.03 7.57 10.18
CA VAL A 96 1.52 8.84 10.72
C VAL A 96 1.49 9.89 9.60
N LEU A 97 0.82 11.02 9.84
CA LEU A 97 0.74 12.13 8.88
C LEU A 97 1.70 13.25 9.28
N VAL A 98 2.87 13.28 8.66
CA VAL A 98 3.83 14.36 8.88
C VAL A 98 3.39 15.60 8.08
N PRO A 99 3.21 16.78 8.72
CA PRO A 99 2.85 18.00 8.03
C PRO A 99 3.86 18.36 6.93
N GLY A 100 3.36 18.85 5.80
CA GLY A 100 4.22 19.38 4.75
C GLY A 100 4.87 20.70 5.17
N ARG A 101 6.02 21.03 4.58
CA ARG A 101 6.62 22.36 4.76
C ARG A 101 5.72 23.42 4.13
N ALA A 102 5.46 24.52 4.85
CA ALA A 102 4.83 25.75 4.37
C ALA A 102 3.72 25.55 3.29
N GLY A 103 2.62 24.89 3.67
CA GLY A 103 1.46 24.66 2.77
C GLY A 103 1.61 23.46 1.82
N GLY A 104 2.72 22.73 1.87
CA GLY A 104 2.90 21.47 1.17
C GLY A 104 1.94 20.37 1.67
N ARG A 105 1.67 19.39 0.80
CA ARG A 105 0.84 18.23 1.17
C ARG A 105 1.47 17.46 2.32
N PRO A 106 0.67 17.00 3.32
CA PRO A 106 1.16 16.12 4.35
C PRO A 106 1.68 14.82 3.74
N ARG A 107 2.69 14.23 4.39
CA ARG A 107 3.27 12.96 4.00
C ARG A 107 2.76 11.87 4.93
N GLU A 108 2.17 10.85 4.35
CA GLU A 108 1.76 9.64 5.05
C GLU A 108 2.94 8.69 5.18
N LEU A 109 3.11 8.15 6.39
CA LEU A 109 4.09 7.12 6.72
C LEU A 109 3.30 5.89 7.16
N ASP A 110 3.47 4.77 6.45
CA ASP A 110 2.73 3.53 6.70
C ASP A 110 2.93 3.05 8.15
N LEU A 111 4.19 3.01 8.57
CA LEU A 111 4.59 2.46 9.85
C LEU A 111 5.84 3.17 10.39
N VAL A 112 5.77 3.58 11.65
CA VAL A 112 6.87 4.19 12.40
C VAL A 112 7.07 3.39 13.69
N ALA A 113 8.29 2.93 13.94
CA ALA A 113 8.62 2.21 15.17
C ALA A 113 9.67 3.00 15.95
N VAL A 114 9.33 3.46 17.14
CA VAL A 114 10.27 4.08 18.07
C VAL A 114 10.89 2.97 18.90
N GLY A 115 12.15 2.63 18.63
CA GLY A 115 12.90 1.63 19.39
C GLY A 115 13.82 2.28 20.43
N PRO A 116 14.64 1.51 21.15
CA PRO A 116 15.50 2.03 22.23
C PRO A 116 16.67 2.91 21.75
N HIS A 117 16.99 2.88 20.46
CA HIS A 117 18.17 3.57 19.91
C HIS A 117 17.84 4.59 18.81
N CYS A 118 16.69 4.45 18.14
CA CYS A 118 16.31 5.32 17.05
C CYS A 118 14.81 5.18 16.70
N VAL A 119 14.36 6.04 15.79
CA VAL A 119 13.04 5.94 15.17
C VAL A 119 13.17 5.31 13.80
N PHE A 120 12.47 4.22 13.55
CA PHE A 120 12.40 3.57 12.26
C PHE A 120 11.18 4.06 11.47
N VAL A 121 11.37 4.37 10.18
CA VAL A 121 10.28 4.56 9.21
C VAL A 121 10.29 3.37 8.28
N LEU A 122 9.22 2.60 8.32
CA LEU A 122 9.09 1.32 7.62
C LEU A 122 8.11 1.47 6.47
N GLU A 123 8.63 1.33 5.25
CA GLU A 123 7.83 1.27 4.03
C GLU A 123 7.51 -0.19 3.70
N VAL A 124 6.23 -0.52 3.54
CA VAL A 124 5.80 -1.91 3.33
C VAL A 124 5.39 -2.11 1.87
N LYS A 125 6.10 -2.96 1.14
CA LYS A 125 5.75 -3.28 -0.26
C LYS A 125 5.35 -4.74 -0.44
N HIS A 126 4.18 -4.93 -1.05
CA HIS A 126 3.66 -6.25 -1.41
C HIS A 126 3.58 -6.38 -2.94
N TYR A 127 4.71 -6.65 -3.58
CA TYR A 127 4.73 -6.85 -5.02
C TYR A 127 4.54 -8.33 -5.39
N LYS A 128 3.75 -8.56 -6.43
CA LYS A 128 3.66 -9.88 -7.09
C LYS A 128 4.58 -9.85 -8.31
N GLY A 129 5.70 -10.57 -8.24
CA GLY A 129 6.70 -10.64 -9.30
C GLY A 129 8.11 -10.32 -8.80
N GLU A 130 9.05 -10.30 -9.75
CA GLU A 130 10.45 -9.97 -9.51
C GLU A 130 10.68 -8.47 -9.74
N ILE A 131 11.28 -7.81 -8.75
CA ILE A 131 11.61 -6.38 -8.81
C ILE A 131 13.07 -6.19 -9.19
N MET A 132 13.33 -5.23 -10.05
CA MET A 132 14.66 -4.90 -10.55
C MET A 132 14.82 -3.39 -10.57
N GLY A 133 15.85 -2.88 -9.92
CA GLY A 133 16.15 -1.45 -9.92
C GLY A 133 17.33 -1.11 -9.05
N SER A 134 17.83 0.11 -9.20
CA SER A 134 18.93 0.66 -8.41
C SER A 134 18.42 1.74 -7.46
N ARG A 135 19.27 2.14 -6.50
CA ARG A 135 18.98 3.24 -5.56
C ARG A 135 18.62 4.53 -6.28
N ASP A 136 19.36 4.87 -7.33
CA ASP A 136 19.25 6.18 -8.00
C ASP A 136 18.15 6.22 -9.07
N ALA A 137 17.65 5.04 -9.47
CA ALA A 137 16.58 4.95 -10.44
C ALA A 137 15.29 5.60 -9.90
N PRO A 138 14.59 6.44 -10.69
CA PRO A 138 13.32 7.02 -10.24
C PRO A 138 12.21 5.98 -10.09
N GLN A 139 12.26 4.94 -10.93
CA GLN A 139 11.31 3.83 -10.95
C GLN A 139 12.06 2.51 -11.09
N TRP A 140 11.46 1.45 -10.57
CA TRP A 140 11.93 0.07 -10.70
C TRP A 140 11.07 -0.69 -11.70
N LYS A 141 11.67 -1.69 -12.35
CA LYS A 141 10.95 -2.63 -13.21
C LYS A 141 10.41 -3.77 -12.36
N LEU A 142 9.20 -4.22 -12.67
CA LEU A 142 8.52 -5.34 -12.03
C LEU A 142 8.12 -6.34 -13.10
N ARG A 143 8.83 -7.48 -13.13
CA ARG A 143 8.58 -8.61 -14.02
C ARG A 143 7.50 -9.51 -13.43
N LYS A 144 6.50 -9.85 -14.22
CA LYS A 144 5.33 -10.65 -13.83
C LYS A 144 5.09 -11.78 -14.81
N VAL A 145 4.55 -12.88 -14.30
CA VAL A 145 4.08 -14.00 -15.11
C VAL A 145 2.55 -14.03 -15.07
N GLY A 146 1.93 -13.96 -16.24
CA GLY A 146 0.48 -14.07 -16.43
C GLY A 146 -0.02 -15.50 -16.19
N ARG A 147 -1.34 -15.68 -16.15
CA ARG A 147 -1.94 -17.01 -15.92
C ARG A 147 -1.57 -18.03 -17.01
N GLY A 148 -1.35 -17.57 -18.25
CA GLY A 148 -0.91 -18.40 -19.38
C GLY A 148 0.61 -18.48 -19.55
N GLY A 149 1.40 -18.15 -18.52
CA GLY A 149 2.87 -18.23 -18.58
C GLY A 149 3.56 -17.05 -19.28
N THR A 150 2.81 -16.15 -19.92
CA THR A 150 3.38 -14.97 -20.59
C THR A 150 4.05 -14.02 -19.59
N VAL A 151 5.31 -13.67 -19.88
CA VAL A 151 6.07 -12.69 -19.11
C VAL A 151 5.72 -11.28 -19.58
N TYR A 152 5.46 -10.37 -18.64
CA TYR A 152 5.28 -8.95 -18.92
C TYR A 152 5.91 -8.09 -17.83
N TYR A 153 6.19 -6.84 -18.19
CA TYR A 153 6.85 -5.88 -17.31
C TYR A 153 5.93 -4.71 -16.99
N SER A 154 6.10 -4.16 -15.80
CA SER A 154 5.47 -2.91 -15.35
C SER A 154 6.50 -2.07 -14.60
N THR A 155 6.24 -0.78 -14.40
CA THR A 155 7.07 0.06 -13.54
C THR A 155 6.39 0.32 -12.20
N VAL A 156 7.22 0.46 -11.16
CA VAL A 156 6.79 0.87 -9.82
C VAL A 156 7.70 1.96 -9.31
N SER A 157 7.17 2.84 -8.46
CA SER A 157 7.97 3.88 -7.81
C SER A 157 9.06 3.24 -6.95
N ASN A 158 10.26 3.83 -6.95
CA ASN A 158 11.38 3.33 -6.16
C ASN A 158 11.06 3.44 -4.65
N PRO A 159 10.98 2.32 -3.91
CA PRO A 159 10.63 2.33 -2.49
C PRO A 159 11.76 2.90 -1.62
N LEU A 160 13.03 2.79 -2.04
CA LEU A 160 14.16 3.39 -1.32
C LEU A 160 14.07 4.91 -1.34
N ARG A 161 13.68 5.51 -2.47
CA ARG A 161 13.48 6.98 -2.55
C ARG A 161 12.28 7.44 -1.74
N GLN A 162 11.21 6.64 -1.70
CA GLN A 162 10.02 6.92 -0.88
C GLN A 162 10.39 6.96 0.60
N VAL A 163 11.04 5.91 1.12
CA VAL A 163 11.40 5.85 2.53
C VAL A 163 12.47 6.89 2.88
N ALA A 164 13.46 7.15 2.02
CA ALA A 164 14.44 8.22 2.24
C ALA A 164 13.77 9.59 2.45
N SER A 165 12.82 9.91 1.57
CA SER A 165 12.07 11.17 1.65
C SER A 165 11.17 11.21 2.88
N ALA A 166 10.59 10.08 3.30
CA ALA A 166 9.76 9.98 4.49
C ALA A 166 10.58 10.12 5.78
N SER A 167 11.72 9.41 5.89
CA SER A 167 12.66 9.53 7.00
C SER A 167 13.18 10.95 7.14
N ALA A 168 13.54 11.63 6.05
CA ALA A 168 13.99 13.02 6.09
C ALA A 168 12.90 14.00 6.56
N ALA A 169 11.65 13.77 6.15
CA ALA A 169 10.51 14.56 6.60
C ALA A 169 10.27 14.39 8.10
N LEU A 170 10.24 13.15 8.58
CA LEU A 170 10.06 12.86 10.01
C LEU A 170 11.23 13.38 10.85
N ALA A 171 12.47 13.23 10.38
CA ALA A 171 13.64 13.76 11.07
C ALA A 171 13.57 15.29 11.20
N SER A 172 13.12 15.99 10.15
CA SER A 172 12.91 17.44 10.19
C SER A 172 11.84 17.83 11.21
N TYR A 173 10.74 17.08 11.25
CA TYR A 173 9.64 17.29 12.20
C TYR A 173 10.10 17.07 13.65
N LEU A 174 10.74 15.95 13.96
CA LEU A 174 11.24 15.67 15.31
C LEU A 174 12.23 16.75 15.77
N LYS A 175 13.15 17.16 14.88
CA LYS A 175 14.11 18.23 15.16
C LYS A 175 13.42 19.56 15.47
N SER A 176 12.35 19.92 14.75
CA SER A 176 11.60 21.17 15.01
C SER A 176 10.83 21.15 16.33
N HIS A 177 10.59 19.96 16.90
CA HIS A 177 9.97 19.76 18.22
C HIS A 177 11.01 19.52 19.32
N GLY A 178 12.29 19.81 19.07
CA GLY A 178 13.37 19.65 20.04
C GLY A 178 13.82 18.20 20.26
N VAL A 179 13.25 17.22 19.56
CA VAL A 179 13.60 15.82 19.70
C VAL A 179 14.80 15.48 18.82
N ARG A 180 15.90 15.08 19.47
CA ARG A 180 17.12 14.62 18.79
C ARG A 180 17.14 13.09 18.75
N SER A 181 16.60 12.53 17.68
CA SER A 181 16.58 11.09 17.43
C SER A 181 17.03 10.80 16.01
N TRP A 182 17.87 9.78 15.83
CA TRP A 182 18.14 9.25 14.50
C TRP A 182 16.86 8.68 13.89
N VAL A 183 16.61 8.98 12.62
CA VAL A 183 15.48 8.40 11.87
C VAL A 183 16.01 7.48 10.79
N GLN A 184 15.84 6.17 11.00
CA GLN A 184 16.32 5.13 10.11
C GLN A 184 15.21 4.68 9.15
N GLY A 185 15.46 4.75 7.85
CA GLY A 185 14.53 4.20 6.84
C GLY A 185 14.72 2.70 6.65
N ALA A 186 13.63 1.95 6.51
CA ALA A 186 13.68 0.58 6.02
C ALA A 186 12.54 0.27 5.04
N VAL A 187 12.80 -0.65 4.12
CA VAL A 187 11.79 -1.21 3.22
C VAL A 187 11.59 -2.69 3.53
N CYS A 188 10.36 -3.08 3.85
CA CYS A 188 9.97 -4.45 4.08
C CYS A 188 9.22 -5.01 2.86
N PHE A 189 9.81 -6.00 2.19
CA PHE A 189 9.16 -6.71 1.08
C PHE A 189 8.45 -7.97 1.60
N THR A 190 7.12 -7.98 1.56
CA THR A 190 6.31 -9.07 2.13
C THR A 190 6.03 -10.23 1.17
N ARG A 191 6.56 -10.18 -0.06
CA ARG A 191 6.30 -11.20 -1.09
C ARG A 191 7.40 -11.34 -2.16
N SER A 192 8.12 -10.28 -2.46
CA SER A 192 9.26 -10.34 -3.38
C SER A 192 10.51 -10.70 -2.57
N TYR A 193 10.74 -12.00 -2.37
CA TYR A 193 11.95 -12.54 -1.75
C TYR A 193 12.70 -13.48 -2.73
N PRO A 194 14.05 -13.44 -2.80
CA PRO A 194 14.94 -12.53 -2.09
C PRO A 194 14.77 -11.07 -2.55
N PRO A 195 15.01 -10.08 -1.68
CA PRO A 195 15.08 -8.69 -2.11
C PRO A 195 16.17 -8.55 -3.19
N PRO A 196 15.99 -7.64 -4.16
CA PRO A 196 16.94 -7.49 -5.25
C PRO A 196 18.32 -7.15 -4.67
N PRO A 197 19.42 -7.64 -5.29
CA PRO A 197 20.76 -7.24 -4.88
C PRO A 197 20.88 -5.72 -5.03
N ILE A 198 20.94 -5.02 -3.91
CA ILE A 198 21.22 -3.59 -3.86
C ILE A 198 22.74 -3.46 -3.89
N ALA A 199 23.27 -2.71 -4.85
CA ALA A 199 24.71 -2.51 -4.98
C ALA A 199 25.33 -2.05 -3.63
N PRO A 200 26.50 -2.59 -3.23
CA PRO A 200 27.21 -2.18 -2.02
C PRO A 200 27.54 -0.68 -2.01
N GLY A 201 27.48 -0.04 -0.83
CA GLY A 201 27.66 1.40 -0.64
C GLY A 201 26.45 2.14 -0.04
N ALA A 202 25.47 1.42 0.52
CA ALA A 202 24.18 1.95 0.95
C ALA A 202 23.99 1.93 2.48
N ASP A 203 24.81 2.66 3.22
CA ASP A 203 24.79 2.66 4.70
C ASP A 203 23.55 3.32 5.35
N SER A 204 22.52 3.74 4.59
CA SER A 204 21.42 4.57 5.14
C SER A 204 19.99 4.02 5.05
N ILE A 205 19.70 2.96 4.29
CA ILE A 205 18.34 2.39 4.22
C ILE A 205 18.40 0.88 4.32
N LEU A 206 17.66 0.32 5.27
CA LEU A 206 17.61 -1.11 5.51
C LEU A 206 16.61 -1.77 4.56
N VAL A 207 16.94 -2.97 4.09
CA VAL A 207 16.02 -3.79 3.27
C VAL A 207 15.84 -5.13 3.92
N THR A 208 14.58 -5.53 4.09
CA THR A 208 14.22 -6.66 4.94
C THR A 208 12.96 -7.35 4.44
N ALA A 209 12.64 -8.49 5.05
CA ALA A 209 11.43 -9.25 4.86
C ALA A 209 10.77 -9.48 6.25
N PRO A 210 9.49 -9.86 6.33
CA PRO A 210 8.81 -10.06 7.61
C PRO A 210 9.56 -10.95 8.60
N GLU A 211 10.28 -11.96 8.10
CA GLU A 211 10.99 -12.95 8.92
C GLU A 211 12.29 -12.38 9.51
N THR A 212 12.92 -11.42 8.83
CA THR A 212 14.19 -10.81 9.26
C THR A 212 14.02 -9.43 9.90
N LEU A 213 12.83 -8.81 9.77
CA LEU A 213 12.54 -7.47 10.25
C LEU A 213 12.87 -7.30 11.73
N ARG A 214 12.38 -8.21 12.58
CA ARG A 214 12.60 -8.14 14.04
C ARG A 214 14.08 -8.05 14.38
N GLY A 215 14.85 -9.08 14.02
CA GLY A 215 16.25 -9.17 14.40
C GLY A 215 17.07 -8.01 13.82
N LEU A 216 16.67 -7.51 12.65
CA LEU A 216 17.28 -6.33 12.06
C LEU A 216 17.00 -5.06 12.89
N LEU A 217 15.76 -4.83 13.34
CA LEU A 217 15.44 -3.64 14.14
C LEU A 217 16.06 -3.68 15.54
N GLU A 218 16.07 -4.85 16.20
CA GLU A 218 16.62 -5.03 17.54
C GLU A 218 18.15 -4.84 17.57
N ASN A 219 18.86 -5.31 16.55
CA ASN A 219 20.33 -5.27 16.52
C ASN A 219 20.90 -4.01 15.86
N TRP A 220 20.06 -3.19 15.23
CA TRP A 220 20.53 -2.00 14.52
C TRP A 220 20.86 -0.87 15.49
N LYS A 221 22.03 -0.24 15.31
CA LYS A 221 22.51 0.86 16.14
C LYS A 221 22.90 2.06 15.26
N PRO A 222 22.51 3.29 15.62
CA PRO A 222 22.90 4.48 14.87
C PRO A 222 24.38 4.82 15.10
N ALA A 223 25.00 5.43 14.10
CA ALA A 223 26.37 5.92 14.18
C ALA A 223 26.54 7.12 15.15
N ARG A 224 25.44 7.83 15.49
CA ARG A 224 25.46 8.98 16.42
C ARG A 224 24.58 8.70 17.62
N ALA A 225 25.14 8.89 18.82
CA ALA A 225 24.41 8.78 20.07
C ALA A 225 23.54 10.03 20.32
N GLY A 226 22.26 9.80 20.59
CA GLY A 226 21.26 10.85 20.78
C GLY A 226 19.89 10.27 20.44
N HIS A 227 19.19 9.81 21.46
CA HIS A 227 17.84 9.27 21.33
C HIS A 227 17.10 9.39 22.65
N ASP A 228 15.93 10.03 22.59
CA ASP A 228 14.93 10.00 23.64
C ASP A 228 13.68 9.34 23.05
N ALA A 229 13.47 8.07 23.42
CA ALA A 229 12.36 7.26 22.92
C ALA A 229 11.00 7.84 23.36
N ASN A 230 10.92 8.33 24.60
CA ASN A 230 9.69 8.87 25.15
C ASN A 230 9.33 10.19 24.46
N ALA A 231 10.28 11.12 24.36
CA ALA A 231 10.05 12.38 23.66
C ALA A 231 9.72 12.16 22.17
N ALA A 232 10.34 11.18 21.51
CA ALA A 232 10.00 10.83 20.14
C ALA A 232 8.58 10.26 20.02
N ALA A 233 8.18 9.35 20.90
CA ALA A 233 6.83 8.81 20.93
C ALA A 233 5.79 9.91 21.20
N ASP A 234 6.05 10.79 22.17
CA ASP A 234 5.17 11.90 22.53
C ASP A 234 4.99 12.89 21.36
N ALA A 235 6.06 13.21 20.63
CA ALA A 235 5.99 14.06 19.45
C ALA A 235 5.23 13.43 18.27
N LEU A 236 5.16 12.09 18.21
CA LEU A 236 4.44 11.34 17.17
C LEU A 236 2.95 11.18 17.46
N ARG A 237 2.51 11.12 18.72
CA ARG A 237 1.10 10.92 19.08
C ARG A 237 0.14 11.90 18.40
N PRO A 238 0.43 13.23 18.32
CA PRO A 238 -0.44 14.18 17.62
C PRO A 238 -0.50 13.96 16.11
N LEU A 239 0.50 13.28 15.52
CA LEU A 239 0.57 13.00 14.09
C LEU A 239 -0.22 11.75 13.68
N MET A 240 -0.74 10.98 14.64
CA MET A 240 -1.63 9.88 14.33
C MET A 240 -2.86 10.44 13.64
N ALA A 241 -3.09 10.00 12.40
CA ALA A 241 -4.25 10.44 11.64
C ALA A 241 -5.52 10.24 12.49
N PRO A 242 -6.40 11.26 12.62
CA PRO A 242 -7.69 11.09 13.28
C PRO A 242 -8.42 9.88 12.71
N ALA A 243 -9.21 9.17 13.53
CA ALA A 243 -9.90 7.95 13.10
C ALA A 243 -10.72 8.15 11.80
N TRP A 244 -11.30 9.35 11.60
CA TRP A 244 -12.03 9.70 10.39
C TRP A 244 -11.12 9.95 9.18
N VAL A 245 -9.89 10.46 9.37
CA VAL A 245 -8.87 10.57 8.30
C VAL A 245 -8.40 9.19 7.89
N ASN A 246 -8.21 8.28 8.85
CA ASN A 246 -7.95 6.87 8.57
C ASN A 246 -9.07 6.21 7.76
N GLN A 247 -10.32 6.60 8.00
CA GLN A 247 -11.48 6.14 7.23
C GLN A 247 -11.57 6.80 5.84
N ALA A 248 -11.17 8.06 5.73
CA ALA A 248 -11.13 8.85 4.49
C ALA A 248 -10.00 8.41 3.54
N LEU A 249 -8.79 8.13 4.06
CA LEU A 249 -7.65 7.63 3.29
C LEU A 249 -7.92 6.23 2.74
N ARG A 250 -8.53 5.35 3.55
CA ARG A 250 -9.05 4.03 3.10
C ARG A 250 -10.18 4.12 2.07
N SER A 251 -10.81 5.28 1.91
CA SER A 251 -11.90 5.51 0.94
C SER A 251 -11.47 6.29 -0.30
N ARG A 252 -10.19 6.69 -0.44
CA ARG A 252 -9.71 7.35 -1.65
C ARG A 252 -9.67 6.39 -2.85
N PRO A 253 -10.30 6.75 -3.99
CA PRO A 253 -10.30 5.95 -5.21
C PRO A 253 -8.97 5.97 -5.98
N GLU A 254 -7.98 6.74 -5.55
CA GLU A 254 -6.63 6.73 -6.14
C GLU A 254 -5.77 5.53 -5.66
N LEU A 255 -6.12 4.98 -4.47
CA LEU A 255 -5.36 3.94 -3.76
C LEU A 255 -6.12 2.63 -3.61
N ARG A 256 -7.36 2.57 -4.11
CA ARG A 256 -7.99 1.27 -4.33
C ARG A 256 -7.40 0.65 -5.60
#